data_AF-A0A7S4CC26-F1
#
_entry.id   AF-A0A7S4CC26-F1
#
_cell.length_a   1.000
_cell.length_b   1.000
_cell.length_c   1.000
_cell.angle_alpha   90.00
_cell.angle_beta   90.00
_cell.angle_gamma   90.00
#
_symmetry.space_group_name_H-M   'P 1'
#
loop_
_entity.id
_entity.type
_entity.pdbx_description
1 polymer ?
#
loop_
_entity_poly.entity_id
_entity_poly.type
_entity_poly.pdbx_seq_one_letter_code
_entity_poly.pdbx_strand_id
1 'polypeptide(L)'
;PGPRTLVMPVPAEPAARDADAAAPRGAADDAGGARDVPTRAAEDPASACGAPAGGPRGDAGLRPLRVLFMHGLESGPLGSKAQYLSGRFQAVETPDMQMSLWRIDRRNSLTRSLLRTVVSGLWPSQWVAGAMTESLAGCLEVQRAAVADFRPDVVV
;
A
#
# COMPACT_ATOMS: atom_id res chain seq x y z
N PRO A 1 -2.51 13.71 31.81
CA PRO A 1 -1.74 12.76 30.97
C PRO A 1 -1.88 13.11 29.48
N GLY A 2 -0.80 13.59 28.86
CA GLY A 2 -0.79 13.98 27.44
C GLY A 2 -0.64 12.78 26.49
N PRO A 3 -0.88 12.97 25.18
CA PRO A 3 -0.73 11.90 24.19
C PRO A 3 0.74 11.48 24.09
N ARG A 4 0.99 10.17 24.19
CA ARG A 4 2.31 9.58 23.97
C ARG A 4 2.47 9.27 22.48
N THR A 5 3.30 10.04 21.79
CA THR A 5 3.72 9.72 20.42
C THR A 5 4.70 8.55 20.48
N LEU A 6 4.30 7.40 19.94
CA LEU A 6 5.19 6.25 19.77
C LEU A 6 6.00 6.46 18.48
N VAL A 7 7.26 6.86 18.61
CA VAL A 7 8.19 6.89 17.48
C VAL A 7 8.75 5.50 17.29
N MET A 8 8.36 4.81 16.22
CA MET A 8 8.96 3.52 15.87
C MET A 8 10.31 3.76 15.17
N PRO A 9 11.40 3.10 15.60
CA PRO A 9 12.66 3.17 14.87
C PRO A 9 12.48 2.54 13.49
N VAL A 10 12.78 3.31 12.44
CA VAL A 10 12.83 2.81 11.07
C VAL A 10 14.04 1.87 10.98
N PRO A 11 13.87 0.58 10.62
CA PRO A 11 15.01 -0.30 10.42
C PRO A 11 15.92 0.25 9.32
N ALA A 12 17.23 0.21 9.54
CA ALA A 12 18.21 0.62 8.54
C ALA A 12 17.96 -0.14 7.24
N GLU A 13 17.89 0.57 6.12
CA GLU A 13 17.75 -0.06 4.80
C GLU A 13 18.91 -1.03 4.57
N PRO A 14 18.64 -2.25 4.07
CA PRO A 14 19.71 -3.11 3.62
C PRO A 14 20.44 -2.40 2.48
N ALA A 15 21.78 -2.31 2.60
CA ALA A 15 22.64 -1.71 1.60
C ALA A 15 22.25 -2.21 0.19
N ALA A 16 21.99 -1.26 -0.70
CA ALA A 16 21.64 -1.52 -2.09
C ALA A 16 22.68 -2.49 -2.68
N ARG A 17 22.23 -3.70 -3.02
CA ARG A 17 23.01 -4.60 -3.85
C ARG A 17 23.05 -3.97 -5.25
N ASP A 18 24.26 -3.81 -5.77
CA ASP A 18 24.51 -3.36 -7.14
C ASP A 18 23.59 -4.12 -8.10
N ALA A 19 22.68 -3.38 -8.73
CA ALA A 19 21.77 -3.89 -9.73
C ALA A 19 22.56 -4.14 -11.00
N ASP A 20 23.01 -5.39 -11.15
CA ASP A 20 23.55 -5.91 -12.39
C ASP A 20 22.47 -5.81 -13.49
N ALA A 21 22.93 -5.47 -14.70
CA ALA A 21 22.09 -5.05 -15.82
C ALA A 21 21.07 -6.13 -16.23
N ALA A 22 19.80 -5.93 -15.86
CA ALA A 22 18.69 -6.76 -16.31
C ALA A 22 18.08 -6.20 -17.61
N ALA A 23 18.26 -6.96 -18.68
CA ALA A 23 17.61 -6.80 -19.98
C ALA A 23 16.08 -6.63 -19.88
N PRO A 24 15.42 -5.97 -20.85
CA PRO A 24 13.98 -5.75 -20.84
C PRO A 24 13.24 -7.08 -20.90
N ARG A 25 12.62 -7.48 -19.78
CA ARG A 25 11.66 -8.59 -19.77
C ARG A 25 10.34 -8.10 -20.33
N GLY A 26 9.90 -8.79 -21.38
CA GLY A 26 8.69 -8.50 -22.13
C GLY A 26 7.46 -8.34 -21.24
N ALA A 27 6.60 -7.43 -21.68
CA ALA A 27 5.25 -7.25 -21.19
C ALA A 27 4.54 -8.61 -21.15
N ALA A 28 4.35 -9.14 -19.95
CA ALA A 28 3.38 -10.19 -19.72
C ALA A 28 2.00 -9.52 -19.69
N ASP A 29 1.14 -9.98 -20.59
CA ASP A 29 -0.28 -9.65 -20.66
C ASP A 29 -0.97 -9.98 -19.34
N ASP A 30 -1.14 -8.98 -18.48
CA ASP A 30 -2.02 -9.06 -17.32
C ASP A 30 -3.39 -8.54 -17.74
N ALA A 31 -4.17 -9.43 -18.34
CA ALA A 31 -5.55 -9.20 -18.70
C ALA A 31 -6.33 -8.78 -17.45
N GLY A 32 -6.86 -7.55 -17.49
CA GLY A 32 -7.72 -6.97 -16.47
C GLY A 32 -8.92 -7.84 -16.19
N GLY A 33 -8.85 -8.60 -15.11
CA GLY A 33 -9.98 -8.94 -14.29
C GLY A 33 -9.73 -8.31 -12.93
N ALA A 34 -10.67 -7.51 -12.43
CA ALA A 34 -10.78 -7.27 -11.01
C ALA A 34 -11.03 -8.65 -10.38
N ARG A 35 -9.94 -9.38 -10.10
CA ARG A 35 -10.00 -10.59 -9.31
C ARG A 35 -10.27 -10.09 -7.91
N ASP A 36 -11.47 -10.38 -7.40
CA ASP A 36 -11.68 -10.53 -5.97
C ASP A 36 -10.50 -11.36 -5.48
N VAL A 37 -9.53 -10.71 -4.82
CA VAL A 37 -8.46 -11.41 -4.16
C VAL A 37 -9.20 -12.19 -3.08
N PRO A 38 -9.29 -13.54 -3.17
CA PRO A 38 -9.87 -14.27 -2.07
C PRO A 38 -9.00 -13.90 -0.87
N THR A 39 -9.62 -13.30 0.14
CA THR A 39 -9.06 -13.21 1.48
C THR A 39 -8.75 -14.64 1.86
N ARG A 40 -7.53 -15.10 1.54
CA ARG A 40 -7.05 -16.40 1.95
C ARG A 40 -7.20 -16.37 3.46
N ALA A 41 -8.07 -17.24 3.98
CA ALA A 41 -7.97 -17.66 5.37
C ALA A 41 -6.48 -17.94 5.59
N ALA A 42 -5.88 -17.17 6.50
CA ALA A 42 -4.46 -17.20 6.75
C ALA A 42 -4.08 -18.64 7.12
N GLU A 43 -3.56 -19.39 6.15
CA GLU A 43 -2.83 -20.61 6.43
C GLU A 43 -1.49 -20.16 6.99
N ASP A 44 -1.34 -20.44 8.28
CA ASP A 44 -0.34 -19.94 9.22
C ASP A 44 1.09 -20.28 8.73
N PRO A 45 1.85 -19.33 8.15
CA PRO A 45 3.23 -19.58 7.74
C PRO A 45 4.21 -19.38 8.90
N ALA A 46 3.72 -19.27 10.14
CA ALA A 46 4.52 -18.96 11.33
C ALA A 46 5.27 -20.16 11.95
N SER A 47 5.72 -21.13 11.15
CA SER A 47 6.39 -22.34 11.68
C SER A 47 7.92 -22.39 11.49
N ALA A 48 8.62 -21.26 11.39
CA ALA A 48 10.09 -21.29 11.24
C ALA A 48 10.90 -20.17 11.91
N CYS A 49 10.33 -19.42 12.87
CA CYS A 49 11.13 -18.53 13.71
C CYS A 49 10.77 -18.79 15.17
N GLY A 50 11.64 -19.52 15.87
CA GLY A 50 11.48 -19.88 17.27
C GLY A 50 11.26 -18.66 18.15
N ALA A 51 10.00 -18.45 18.55
CA ALA A 51 9.66 -17.48 19.57
C ALA A 51 10.18 -17.97 20.94
N PRO A 52 10.72 -17.09 21.79
CA PRO A 52 11.14 -17.45 23.13
C PRO A 52 9.93 -17.95 23.94
N ALA A 53 10.10 -19.10 24.60
CA ALA A 53 9.12 -19.71 25.50
C ALA A 53 8.89 -18.81 26.73
N GLY A 54 8.07 -17.76 26.58
CA GLY A 54 7.58 -16.93 27.66
C GLY A 54 6.33 -17.55 28.26
N GLY A 55 6.38 -17.87 29.54
CA GLY A 55 5.26 -18.44 30.30
C GLY A 55 4.01 -17.53 30.36
N PRO A 56 2.92 -18.02 30.98
CA PRO A 56 1.60 -17.41 30.94
C PRO A 56 1.60 -16.09 31.72
N ARG A 57 1.88 -14.99 31.03
CA ARG A 57 1.49 -13.66 31.50
C ARG A 57 -0.02 -13.59 31.34
N GLY A 58 -0.72 -13.11 32.36
CA GLY A 58 -2.16 -12.92 32.32
C GLY A 58 -2.52 -11.95 31.20
N ASP A 59 -2.80 -12.50 30.02
CA ASP A 59 -3.25 -11.76 28.85
C ASP A 59 -4.67 -11.28 29.15
N ALA A 60 -4.78 -10.02 29.55
CA ALA A 60 -6.05 -9.31 29.57
C ALA A 60 -6.54 -9.12 28.12
N GLY A 61 -6.90 -10.22 27.45
CA GLY A 61 -7.62 -10.32 26.18
C GLY A 61 -7.40 -9.19 25.17
N LEU A 62 -6.16 -8.74 24.97
CA LEU A 62 -5.92 -7.60 24.07
C LEU A 62 -6.17 -8.09 22.65
N ARG A 63 -7.18 -7.49 22.00
CA ARG A 63 -7.47 -7.79 20.60
C ARG A 63 -6.26 -7.42 19.73
N PRO A 64 -6.00 -8.17 18.64
CA PRO A 64 -4.94 -7.84 17.71
C PRO A 64 -5.10 -6.42 17.14
N LEU A 65 -4.00 -5.69 17.01
CA LEU A 65 -3.98 -4.34 16.43
C LEU A 65 -4.26 -4.43 14.92
N ARG A 66 -5.25 -3.66 14.45
CA ARG A 66 -5.65 -3.61 13.04
C ARG A 66 -4.98 -2.42 12.38
N VAL A 67 -4.05 -2.69 11.47
CA VAL A 67 -3.21 -1.69 10.79
C VAL A 67 -3.67 -1.56 9.33
N LEU A 68 -4.06 -0.36 8.93
CA LEU A 68 -4.29 -0.04 7.52
C LEU A 68 -3.06 0.68 6.99
N PHE A 69 -2.33 0.05 6.07
CA PHE A 69 -1.17 0.65 5.43
C PHE A 69 -1.55 1.31 4.11
N MET A 70 -1.45 2.63 4.06
CA MET A 70 -1.67 3.43 2.85
C MET A 70 -0.35 3.57 2.11
N HIS A 71 -0.20 2.80 1.05
CA HIS A 71 1.03 2.77 0.28
C HIS A 71 1.21 4.06 -0.56
N GLY A 72 2.36 4.27 -1.19
CA GLY A 72 2.59 5.41 -2.10
C GLY A 72 2.73 4.96 -3.56
N LEU A 73 3.20 5.85 -4.44
CA LEU A 73 3.57 5.49 -5.82
C LEU A 73 4.72 4.47 -5.88
N GLU A 74 5.58 4.46 -4.86
CA GLU A 74 6.82 3.69 -4.82
C GLU A 74 6.66 2.30 -4.18
N SER A 75 5.51 2.03 -3.57
CA SER A 75 5.27 0.78 -2.85
C SER A 75 3.88 0.34 -3.20
N GLY A 76 3.68 -0.80 -3.87
CA GLY A 76 2.35 -1.38 -4.04
C GLY A 76 1.94 -2.24 -2.83
N PRO A 77 0.80 -2.96 -2.91
CA PRO A 77 0.42 -3.95 -1.90
C PRO A 77 1.45 -5.08 -1.74
N LEU A 78 2.31 -5.28 -2.74
CA LEU A 78 3.41 -6.24 -2.71
C LEU A 78 4.76 -5.60 -2.38
N GLY A 79 4.80 -4.32 -2.03
CA GLY A 79 6.05 -3.62 -1.70
C GLY A 79 6.67 -4.07 -0.38
N SER A 80 7.98 -3.86 -0.21
CA SER A 80 8.73 -4.30 0.97
C SER A 80 8.13 -3.82 2.29
N LYS A 81 7.54 -2.61 2.33
CA LYS A 81 6.87 -2.07 3.52
C LYS A 81 5.58 -2.81 3.87
N ALA A 82 4.76 -3.12 2.86
CA ALA A 82 3.53 -3.88 3.06
C ALA A 82 3.86 -5.29 3.55
N GLN A 83 4.83 -5.96 2.93
CA GLN A 83 5.31 -7.27 3.37
C GLN A 83 5.88 -7.24 4.79
N TYR A 84 6.67 -6.21 5.13
CA TYR A 84 7.23 -6.03 6.47
C TYR A 84 6.13 -5.89 7.53
N LEU A 85 5.12 -5.06 7.27
CA LEU A 85 4.00 -4.86 8.21
C LEU A 85 3.18 -6.15 8.36
N SER A 86 2.83 -6.80 7.25
CA SER A 86 2.06 -8.06 7.27
C SER A 86 2.79 -9.20 7.98
N GLY A 87 4.12 -9.22 7.97
CA GLY A 87 4.90 -10.20 8.74
C GLY A 87 4.98 -9.92 10.24
N ARG A 88 4.56 -8.74 10.71
CA ARG A 88 4.77 -8.27 12.10
C ARG A 88 3.48 -8.01 12.86
N PHE A 89 2.39 -7.69 12.17
CA PHE A 89 1.08 -7.48 12.76
C PHE A 89 0.10 -8.52 12.23
N GLN A 90 -0.81 -8.98 13.09
CA GLN A 90 -1.75 -10.05 12.73
C GLN A 90 -2.87 -9.59 11.79
N ALA A 91 -3.19 -8.29 11.79
CA ALA A 91 -4.25 -7.72 10.96
C ALA A 91 -3.71 -6.50 10.22
N VAL A 92 -3.16 -6.70 9.02
CA VAL A 92 -2.71 -5.63 8.12
C VAL A 92 -3.51 -5.67 6.84
N GLU A 93 -4.05 -4.52 6.44
CA GLU A 93 -4.62 -4.34 5.11
C GLU A 93 -3.82 -3.29 4.35
N THR A 94 -3.56 -3.53 3.06
CA THR A 94 -2.87 -2.58 2.17
C THR A 94 -3.68 -2.45 0.89
N PRO A 95 -4.65 -1.51 0.84
CA PRO A 95 -5.51 -1.35 -0.33
C PRO A 95 -4.68 -0.97 -1.55
N ASP A 96 -4.90 -1.64 -2.69
CA ASP A 96 -4.29 -1.24 -3.97
C ASP A 96 -4.93 0.08 -4.43
N MET A 97 -4.18 1.17 -4.32
CA MET A 97 -4.64 2.48 -4.79
C MET A 97 -4.65 2.59 -6.32
N GLN A 98 -4.22 1.54 -7.04
CA GLN A 98 -4.18 1.49 -8.49
C GLN A 98 -3.49 2.72 -9.10
N MET A 99 -2.46 3.24 -8.43
CA MET A 99 -1.71 4.38 -8.94
C MET A 99 -0.72 3.90 -10.00
N SER A 100 -0.67 4.59 -11.13
CA SER A 100 0.37 4.36 -12.14
C SER A 100 0.83 5.67 -12.75
N LEU A 101 2.15 5.80 -12.93
CA LEU A 101 2.73 6.93 -13.66
C LEU A 101 2.50 6.84 -15.17
N TRP A 102 2.40 5.62 -15.71
CA TRP A 102 2.46 5.37 -17.16
C TRP A 102 1.29 4.54 -17.70
N ARG A 103 0.69 3.68 -16.89
CA ARG A 103 -0.40 2.81 -17.37
C ARG A 103 -1.71 3.57 -17.39
N ILE A 104 -2.27 3.79 -18.59
CA ILE A 104 -3.50 4.58 -18.81
C ILE A 104 -4.76 3.83 -18.36
N ASP A 105 -4.71 2.49 -18.30
CA ASP A 105 -5.82 1.63 -17.89
C ASP A 105 -6.16 1.76 -16.40
N ARG A 106 -5.20 2.18 -15.57
CA ARG A 106 -5.38 2.33 -14.13
C ARG A 106 -6.23 3.57 -13.79
N ARG A 107 -7.11 3.42 -12.79
CA ARG A 107 -8.06 4.48 -12.39
C ARG A 107 -7.35 5.76 -11.95
N ASN A 108 -6.25 5.64 -11.19
CA ASN A 108 -5.46 6.77 -10.70
C ASN A 108 -4.17 6.95 -11.53
N SER A 109 -4.33 6.93 -12.85
CA SER A 109 -3.24 7.12 -13.81
C SER A 109 -2.95 8.61 -14.03
N LEU A 110 -1.71 9.02 -13.77
CA LEU A 110 -1.27 10.41 -14.02
C LEU A 110 -1.24 10.72 -15.52
N THR A 111 -0.84 9.78 -16.38
CA THR A 111 -0.85 9.98 -17.84
C THR A 111 -2.26 10.21 -18.36
N ARG A 112 -3.23 9.41 -17.89
CA ARG A 112 -4.65 9.56 -18.30
C ARG A 112 -5.20 10.92 -17.89
N SER A 113 -4.90 11.35 -16.66
CA SER A 113 -5.35 12.65 -16.13
C SER A 113 -4.71 13.81 -16.91
N LEU A 114 -3.42 13.70 -17.23
CA LEU A 114 -2.72 14.68 -18.06
C LEU A 114 -3.33 14.76 -19.48
N LEU A 115 -3.57 13.62 -20.12
CA LEU A 115 -4.20 13.53 -21.44
C LEU A 115 -5.58 14.20 -21.44
N ARG A 116 -6.40 13.94 -20.41
CA ARG A 116 -7.72 14.56 -20.26
C ARG A 116 -7.61 16.09 -20.15
N THR A 117 -6.60 16.57 -19.43
CA THR A 117 -6.39 18.01 -19.23
C THR A 117 -5.91 18.71 -20.51
N VAL A 118 -5.06 18.04 -21.30
CA VAL A 118 -4.64 18.50 -22.63
C VAL A 118 -5.83 18.59 -23.58
N VAL A 119 -6.67 17.56 -23.65
CA VAL A 119 -7.86 17.53 -24.51
C VAL A 119 -8.89 18.59 -24.12
N SER A 120 -8.96 18.94 -22.83
CA SER A 120 -9.89 19.96 -22.32
C SER A 120 -9.53 21.40 -22.71
N GLY A 121 -8.40 21.63 -23.40
CA GLY A 121 -7.99 22.97 -23.84
C GLY A 121 -7.63 23.92 -22.71
N LEU A 122 -7.38 23.39 -21.50
CA LEU A 122 -6.91 24.18 -20.37
C LEU A 122 -5.53 24.77 -20.67
N TRP A 123 -5.16 25.84 -19.98
CA TRP A 123 -3.83 26.43 -20.17
C TRP A 123 -2.74 25.47 -19.66
N PRO A 124 -1.58 25.36 -20.35
CA PRO A 124 -0.52 24.39 -20.00
C PRO A 124 -0.05 24.48 -18.55
N SER A 125 -0.08 25.68 -17.97
CA SER A 125 0.29 25.92 -16.56
C SER A 125 -0.62 25.22 -15.55
N GLN A 126 -1.85 24.87 -15.94
CA GLN A 126 -2.84 24.24 -15.06
C GLN A 126 -2.87 22.71 -15.20
N TRP A 127 -2.18 22.14 -16.20
CA TRP A 127 -2.28 20.73 -16.53
C TRP A 127 -1.78 19.81 -15.43
N VAL A 128 -0.61 20.13 -14.87
CA VAL A 128 0.01 19.33 -13.82
C VAL A 128 -0.80 19.39 -12.53
N ALA A 129 -1.23 20.59 -12.13
CA ALA A 129 -2.06 20.77 -10.95
C ALA A 129 -3.39 20.01 -11.07
N GLY A 130 -4.08 20.12 -12.21
CA GLY A 130 -5.32 19.40 -12.46
C GLY A 130 -5.14 17.87 -12.41
N ALA A 131 -4.10 17.35 -13.07
CA ALA A 131 -3.81 15.91 -13.07
C ALA A 131 -3.47 15.38 -11.66
N MET A 132 -2.73 16.15 -10.85
CA MET A 132 -2.43 15.79 -9.46
C MET A 132 -3.68 15.85 -8.58
N THR A 133 -4.54 16.86 -8.73
CA THR A 133 -5.79 16.97 -7.96
C THR A 133 -6.75 15.82 -8.27
N GLU A 134 -6.92 15.46 -9.54
CA GLU A 134 -7.78 14.35 -9.93
C GLU A 134 -7.26 13.00 -9.41
N SER A 135 -5.94 12.76 -9.54
CA SER A 135 -5.31 11.55 -9.00
C SER A 135 -5.42 11.48 -7.47
N LEU A 136 -5.18 12.59 -6.77
CA LEU A 136 -5.32 12.67 -5.31
C LEU A 136 -6.76 12.40 -4.88
N ALA A 137 -7.76 12.96 -5.57
CA ALA A 137 -9.16 12.72 -5.26
C ALA A 137 -9.51 11.23 -5.35
N GLY A 138 -9.06 10.55 -6.40
CA GLY A 138 -9.25 9.11 -6.54
C GLY A 138 -8.54 8.27 -5.47
N CYS A 139 -7.34 8.69 -5.04
CA CYS A 139 -6.67 8.06 -3.90
C CYS A 139 -7.45 8.24 -2.59
N LEU A 140 -7.96 9.45 -2.33
CA LEU A 140 -8.75 9.74 -1.13
C LEU A 140 -10.06 8.96 -1.10
N GLU A 141 -10.69 8.70 -2.25
CA GLU A 141 -11.87 7.82 -2.34
C GLU A 141 -11.54 6.39 -1.90
N VAL A 142 -10.46 5.80 -2.43
CA VAL A 142 -10.02 4.45 -2.05
C VAL A 142 -9.66 4.38 -0.57
N GLN A 143 -8.94 5.38 -0.07
CA GLN A 143 -8.56 5.44 1.35
C GLN A 143 -9.80 5.57 2.26
N ARG A 144 -10.77 6.40 1.89
CA ARG A 144 -12.02 6.53 2.66
C ARG A 144 -12.81 5.23 2.70
N ALA A 145 -12.93 4.53 1.57
CA ALA A 145 -13.59 3.23 1.51
C ALA A 145 -12.86 2.20 2.38
N ALA A 146 -11.54 2.10 2.26
CA ALA A 146 -10.74 1.17 3.05
C ALA A 146 -10.84 1.45 4.56
N VAL A 147 -10.86 2.71 4.99
CA VAL A 147 -11.06 3.05 6.42
C VAL A 147 -12.45 2.65 6.90
N ALA A 148 -13.49 2.87 6.09
CA ALA A 148 -14.87 2.53 6.44
C ALA A 148 -15.07 1.01 6.57
N ASP A 149 -14.50 0.24 5.64
CA ASP A 149 -14.64 -1.21 5.56
C ASP A 149 -13.73 -1.91 6.58
N PHE A 150 -12.43 -1.57 6.58
CA PHE A 150 -11.47 -2.19 7.46
C PHE A 150 -11.58 -1.69 8.90
N ARG A 151 -12.01 -0.45 9.19
CA ARG A 151 -12.06 0.10 10.57
C ARG A 151 -10.73 -0.11 11.34
N PRO A 152 -9.60 0.42 10.85
CA PRO A 152 -8.30 0.24 11.49
C PRO A 152 -8.24 0.90 12.87
N ASP A 153 -7.38 0.36 13.73
CA ASP A 153 -6.93 1.03 14.95
C ASP A 153 -5.84 2.07 14.64
N VAL A 154 -5.00 1.79 13.65
CA VAL A 154 -3.89 2.65 13.22
C VAL A 154 -3.82 2.69 11.69
N VAL A 155 -3.60 3.89 11.15
CA VAL A 155 -3.29 4.12 9.73
C VAL A 155 -1.82 4.48 9.62
N VAL A 156 -1.10 3.81 8.72
CA VAL A 156 0.35 3.99 8.46
C VAL A 156 0.57 4.42 7.02
#